data_AF-A0A8I1S544-F1
#
_entry.id   AF-A0A8I1S544-F1
#
_cell.length_a   1.000
_cell.length_b   1.000
_cell.length_c   1.000
_cell.angle_alpha   90.00
_cell.angle_beta   90.00
_cell.angle_gamma   90.00
#
_symmetry.space_group_name_H-M   'P 1'
#
loop_
_entity.id
_entity.type
_entity.pdbx_description
1 polymer ?
#
loop_
_entity_poly.entity_id
_entity_poly.type
_entity_poly.pdbx_seq_one_letter_code
_entity_poly.pdbx_strand_id
1 'polypeptide(L)'
;MTLTATLTAAPITAATPTTGRISRRPVSPLPQRELLDAAALIRLGFAVDEDGIGAHEDTAQMLVDAATRKGLCPVLIQVLADRHEPSVARQRAFGRLALALAG
;
A
#
# COMPACT_ATOMS: atom_id res chain seq x y z
N MET A 1 -16.81 4.71 -65.02
CA MET A 1 -17.36 6.05 -64.70
C MET A 1 -17.44 6.15 -63.19
N THR A 2 -16.56 6.96 -62.63
CA THR A 2 -16.23 7.03 -61.20
C THR A 2 -17.08 8.10 -60.55
N LEU A 3 -17.93 7.73 -59.58
CA LEU A 3 -18.73 8.69 -58.80
C LEU A 3 -18.16 8.77 -57.39
N THR A 4 -17.39 9.82 -57.16
CA THR A 4 -16.85 10.25 -55.86
C THR A 4 -17.98 10.94 -55.09
N ALA A 5 -18.45 10.35 -54.00
CA ALA A 5 -19.38 11.00 -53.09
C ALA A 5 -18.61 11.50 -51.85
N THR A 6 -18.35 12.80 -51.81
CA THR A 6 -17.89 13.53 -50.63
C THR A 6 -19.11 13.86 -49.78
N LEU A 7 -19.20 13.33 -48.55
CA LEU A 7 -20.22 13.77 -47.59
C LEU A 7 -19.59 14.21 -46.28
N THR A 8 -19.75 15.51 -46.04
CA THR A 8 -19.39 16.34 -44.89
C THR A 8 -19.84 15.77 -43.55
N ALA A 9 -18.91 15.67 -42.59
CA ALA A 9 -19.21 15.40 -41.19
C ALA A 9 -19.64 16.70 -40.48
N ALA A 10 -20.87 16.73 -39.96
CA ALA A 10 -21.35 17.73 -39.01
C ALA A 10 -20.97 17.32 -37.57
N PRO A 11 -20.76 18.27 -36.64
CA PRO A 11 -20.31 17.97 -35.29
C PRO A 11 -21.44 17.36 -34.45
N ILE A 12 -21.24 16.13 -33.99
CA ILE A 12 -22.04 15.55 -32.91
C ILE A 12 -21.54 16.12 -31.59
N THR A 13 -22.23 17.16 -31.12
CA THR A 13 -22.17 17.62 -29.72
C THR A 13 -22.86 16.57 -28.86
N ALA A 14 -22.09 15.64 -28.28
CA ALA A 14 -22.58 14.66 -27.33
C ALA A 14 -22.03 14.97 -25.93
N ALA A 15 -22.92 15.49 -25.09
CA ALA A 15 -23.02 15.38 -23.64
C ALA A 15 -21.71 15.20 -22.85
N THR A 16 -21.36 16.24 -22.08
CA THR A 16 -20.49 16.13 -20.91
C THR A 16 -21.00 15.01 -19.99
N PRO A 17 -20.20 13.97 -19.70
CA PRO A 17 -20.50 13.09 -18.59
C PRO A 17 -20.31 13.89 -17.28
N THR A 18 -21.42 14.35 -16.71
CA THR A 18 -21.53 14.56 -15.26
C THR A 18 -21.48 13.19 -14.60
N THR A 19 -20.28 12.64 -14.48
CA THR A 19 -20.04 11.39 -13.77
C THR A 19 -19.21 11.69 -12.55
N GLY A 20 -19.88 11.63 -11.41
CA GLY A 20 -19.31 11.24 -10.14
C GLY A 20 -18.14 12.10 -9.69
N ARG A 21 -18.44 13.01 -8.77
CA ARG A 21 -17.52 13.41 -7.71
C ARG A 21 -17.02 12.12 -7.03
N ILE A 22 -15.97 11.51 -7.58
CA ILE A 22 -15.13 10.59 -6.84
C ILE A 22 -14.54 11.50 -5.78
N SER A 23 -15.17 11.50 -4.60
CA SER A 23 -14.49 11.80 -3.35
C SER A 23 -13.29 10.86 -3.31
N ARG A 24 -12.19 11.27 -3.97
CA ARG A 24 -10.88 10.80 -3.62
C ARG A 24 -10.76 11.24 -2.18
N ARG A 25 -11.09 10.32 -1.28
CA ARG A 25 -10.78 10.44 0.13
C ARG A 25 -9.32 10.89 0.13
N PRO A 26 -8.98 12.08 0.63
CA PRO A 26 -7.59 12.44 0.76
C PRO A 26 -6.99 11.34 1.62
N VAL A 27 -6.19 10.47 1.01
CA VAL A 27 -5.29 9.61 1.76
C VAL A 27 -4.35 10.62 2.39
N SER A 28 -4.66 11.00 3.63
CA SER A 28 -3.77 11.83 4.42
C SER A 28 -2.40 11.17 4.30
N PRO A 29 -1.36 11.90 3.86
CA PRO A 29 0.00 11.38 3.97
C PRO A 29 0.17 11.01 5.44
N LEU A 30 0.33 9.72 5.73
CA LEU A 30 0.58 9.27 7.09
C LEU A 30 1.78 10.08 7.61
N PRO A 31 1.66 10.75 8.77
CA PRO A 31 2.76 11.52 9.31
C PRO A 31 3.92 10.55 9.59
N GLN A 32 4.99 10.67 8.80
CA GLN A 32 6.14 9.75 8.71
C GLN A 32 6.94 9.57 10.03
N ARG A 33 6.47 10.11 11.15
CA ARG A 33 7.13 10.15 12.46
C ARG A 33 6.19 9.97 13.64
N GLU A 34 4.87 9.98 13.44
CA GLU A 34 3.94 9.89 14.55
C GLU A 34 3.86 8.42 14.97
N LEU A 35 4.77 8.08 15.90
CA LEU A 35 4.85 6.88 16.72
C LEU A 35 4.25 5.62 16.07
N LEU A 36 5.11 4.61 15.81
CA LEU A 36 4.68 3.21 15.84
C LEU A 36 4.18 2.90 17.27
N ASP A 37 3.08 3.52 17.66
CA ASP A 37 2.37 3.25 18.89
C ASP A 37 1.67 1.90 18.74
N ALA A 38 1.28 1.32 19.87
CA ALA A 38 0.69 0.01 19.88
C ALA A 38 -0.59 -0.06 19.01
N ALA A 39 -1.39 1.01 18.98
CA ALA A 39 -2.65 1.04 18.22
C ALA A 39 -2.42 1.09 16.70
N ALA A 40 -1.41 1.81 16.24
CA ALA A 40 -0.97 1.85 14.85
C ALA A 40 -0.41 0.49 14.42
N LEU A 41 0.44 -0.12 15.25
CA LEU A 41 1.00 -1.45 14.99
C LEU A 41 -0.09 -2.52 14.90
N ILE A 42 -1.11 -2.46 15.77
CA ILE A 42 -2.27 -3.37 15.73
C ILE A 42 -3.08 -3.18 14.44
N ARG A 43 -3.40 -1.94 14.07
CA ARG A 43 -4.14 -1.66 12.81
C ARG A 43 -3.38 -2.14 11.58
N LEU A 44 -2.07 -1.93 11.54
CA LEU A 44 -1.21 -2.42 10.46
C LEU A 44 -1.17 -3.95 10.43
N GLY A 45 -1.17 -4.61 11.58
CA GLY A 45 -1.28 -6.07 11.67
C GLY A 45 -2.55 -6.61 11.03
N PHE A 46 -3.71 -5.98 11.28
CA PHE A 46 -4.97 -6.36 10.62
C PHE A 46 -4.93 -6.14 9.11
N ALA A 47 -4.43 -4.99 8.63
CA ALA A 47 -4.32 -4.72 7.20
C ALA A 47 -3.41 -5.73 6.47
N VAL A 48 -2.29 -6.13 7.11
CA VAL A 48 -1.37 -7.14 6.58
C VAL A 48 -1.98 -8.55 6.58
N ASP A 49 -2.86 -8.87 7.52
CA ASP A 49 -3.59 -10.13 7.57
C ASP A 49 -4.64 -10.23 6.45
N GLU A 50 -5.37 -9.13 6.19
CA GLU A 50 -6.42 -9.04 5.16
C GLU A 50 -5.84 -8.99 3.73
N ASP A 51 -4.86 -8.10 3.48
CA ASP A 51 -4.37 -7.84 2.12
C ASP A 51 -3.08 -8.60 1.79
N GLY A 52 -2.41 -9.16 2.80
CA GLY A 52 -1.09 -9.75 2.67
C GLY A 52 0.05 -8.72 2.78
N ILE A 53 1.21 -9.16 3.26
CA ILE A 53 2.37 -8.28 3.47
C ILE A 53 2.92 -7.67 2.17
N GLY A 54 2.75 -8.35 1.04
CA GLY A 54 3.19 -7.85 -0.27
C GLY A 54 2.41 -6.61 -0.76
N ALA A 55 1.18 -6.39 -0.27
CA ALA A 55 0.43 -5.17 -0.53
C ALA A 55 0.90 -3.98 0.33
N HIS A 56 1.67 -4.26 1.39
CA HIS A 56 2.08 -3.32 2.43
C HIS A 56 3.61 -3.23 2.58
N GLU A 57 4.34 -3.22 1.46
CA GLU A 57 5.81 -3.19 1.45
C GLU A 57 6.40 -1.96 2.14
N ASP A 58 5.77 -0.78 2.01
CA ASP A 58 6.22 0.44 2.70
C ASP A 58 6.12 0.26 4.22
N THR A 59 5.06 -0.38 4.69
CA THR A 59 4.86 -0.72 6.11
C THR A 59 5.92 -1.72 6.59
N ALA A 60 6.22 -2.73 5.77
CA ALA A 60 7.27 -3.71 6.08
C ALA A 60 8.63 -3.01 6.24
N GLN A 61 8.97 -2.10 5.34
CA GLN A 61 10.21 -1.33 5.39
C GLN A 61 10.26 -0.40 6.61
N MET A 62 9.15 0.27 6.94
CA MET A 62 9.07 1.10 8.16
C MET A 62 9.34 0.28 9.43
N LEU A 63 8.80 -0.95 9.49
CA LEU A 63 9.02 -1.85 10.61
C LEU A 63 10.48 -2.31 10.69
N VAL A 64 11.08 -2.67 9.55
CA VAL A 64 12.49 -3.03 9.41
C VAL A 64 13.39 -1.90 9.93
N ASP A 65 13.13 -0.65 9.53
CA ASP A 65 13.91 0.51 9.95
C ASP A 65 13.76 0.79 11.45
N ALA A 66 12.55 0.63 12.01
CA ALA A 66 12.30 0.79 13.44
C ALA A 66 12.98 -0.33 14.26
N ALA A 67 12.84 -1.58 13.83
CA ALA A 67 13.44 -2.75 14.46
C ALA A 67 14.98 -2.70 14.43
N THR A 68 15.56 -2.28 13.30
CA THR A 68 17.01 -2.11 13.13
C THR A 68 17.55 -1.06 14.09
N ARG A 69 16.87 0.10 14.21
CA ARG A 69 17.26 1.15 15.16
C ARG A 69 17.18 0.72 16.63
N LYS A 70 16.21 -0.14 16.97
CA LYS A 70 16.10 -0.72 18.31
C LYS A 70 17.02 -1.94 18.53
N GLY A 71 17.77 -2.39 17.53
CA GLY A 71 18.63 -3.56 17.63
C GLY A 71 17.87 -4.87 17.89
N LEU A 72 16.65 -4.99 17.34
CA LEU A 72 15.85 -6.21 17.46
C LEU A 72 16.46 -7.38 16.66
N CYS A 73 15.85 -8.56 16.78
CA CYS A 73 16.34 -9.81 16.20
C CYS A 73 16.71 -9.66 14.70
N PRO A 74 18.00 -9.78 14.33
CA PRO A 74 18.47 -9.59 12.96
C PRO A 74 17.84 -10.56 11.95
N VAL A 75 17.57 -11.80 12.37
CA VAL A 75 16.94 -12.82 11.52
C VAL A 75 15.53 -12.40 11.10
N LEU A 76 14.73 -11.88 12.05
CA LEU A 76 13.37 -11.42 11.73
C LEU A 76 13.39 -10.19 10.82
N ILE A 77 14.38 -9.31 11.01
CA ILE A 77 14.58 -8.15 10.14
C ILE A 77 14.92 -8.60 8.72
N GLN A 78 15.85 -9.56 8.56
CA GLN A 78 16.21 -10.11 7.25
C GLN A 78 15.03 -10.78 6.56
N VAL A 79 14.29 -11.63 7.28
CA VAL A 79 13.11 -12.32 6.72
C VAL A 79 12.06 -11.31 6.28
N LEU A 80 11.80 -10.25 7.05
CA LEU A 80 10.81 -9.24 6.67
C LEU A 80 11.26 -8.38 5.47
N ALA A 81 12.56 -8.05 5.41
CA ALA A 81 13.16 -7.24 4.36
C ALA A 81 13.31 -7.98 3.02
N ASP A 82 13.48 -9.31 3.04
CA ASP A 82 13.61 -10.10 1.82
C ASP A 82 12.23 -10.33 1.16
N ARG A 83 12.07 -9.83 -0.06
CA ARG A 83 10.84 -9.98 -0.85
C ARG A 83 10.70 -11.36 -1.49
N HIS A 84 11.77 -12.15 -1.55
CA HIS A 84 11.76 -13.51 -2.08
C HIS A 84 11.34 -14.55 -1.04
N GLU A 85 11.34 -14.19 0.25
CA GLU A 85 10.83 -15.04 1.32
C GLU A 85 9.32 -15.28 1.18
N PRO A 86 8.81 -16.47 1.58
CA PRO A 86 7.39 -16.77 1.54
C PRO A 86 6.58 -15.74 2.34
N SER A 87 5.44 -15.31 1.79
CA SER A 87 4.57 -14.30 2.43
C SER A 87 4.20 -14.65 3.87
N VAL A 88 3.96 -15.93 4.16
CA VAL A 88 3.64 -16.41 5.50
C VAL A 88 4.80 -16.19 6.49
N ALA A 89 6.04 -16.45 6.08
CA ALA A 89 7.22 -16.21 6.90
C ALA A 89 7.39 -14.71 7.18
N ARG A 90 7.22 -13.89 6.15
CA ARG A 90 7.27 -12.42 6.25
C ARG A 90 6.18 -11.87 7.18
N GLN A 91 4.94 -12.33 7.07
CA GLN A 91 3.83 -11.94 7.95
C GLN A 91 4.07 -12.36 9.41
N ARG A 92 4.64 -13.55 9.63
CA ARG A 92 5.03 -13.99 10.98
C ARG A 92 6.15 -13.13 11.56
N ALA A 93 7.16 -12.79 10.76
CA ALA A 93 8.23 -11.88 11.16
C ALA A 93 7.69 -10.49 11.49
N PHE A 94 6.78 -9.96 10.66
CA PHE A 94 6.06 -8.72 10.90
C PHE A 94 5.38 -8.71 12.27
N GLY A 95 4.53 -9.70 12.55
CA GLY A 95 3.80 -9.76 13.83
C GLY A 95 4.73 -9.85 15.05
N ARG A 96 5.84 -10.57 14.95
CA ARG A 96 6.84 -10.67 16.03
C ARG A 96 7.56 -9.34 16.27
N LEU A 97 7.96 -8.65 15.19
CA LEU A 97 8.63 -7.35 15.29
C LEU A 97 7.66 -6.27 15.77
N ALA A 98 6.41 -6.26 15.31
CA ALA A 98 5.39 -5.34 15.77
C ALA A 98 5.14 -5.48 17.28
N LEU A 99 5.01 -6.71 17.79
CA LEU A 99 4.86 -6.98 19.22
C LEU A 99 6.08 -6.50 20.02
N ALA A 100 7.29 -6.76 19.52
CA ALA A 100 8.53 -6.33 20.18
C ALA A 100 8.75 -4.81 20.15
N LEU A 101 8.13 -4.11 19.18
CA LEU A 101 8.19 -2.64 19.12
C LEU A 101 7.17 -1.98 20.04
N ALA A 102 6.04 -2.64 20.29
CA ALA A 102 4.94 -2.17 21.13
C ALA A 102 5.17 -2.38 22.64
N GLY A 103 6.05 -3.32 23.02
CA GLY A 103 6.53 -3.53 24.39
C GLY A 103 7.71 -2.62 24.74
#